data_AF-A0A975K4R6-F1
#
_entry.id   AF-A0A975K4R6-F1
#
_cell.length_a   1.000
_cell.length_b   1.000
_cell.length_c   1.000
_cell.angle_alpha   90.00
_cell.angle_beta   90.00
_cell.angle_gamma   90.00
#
_symmetry.space_group_name_H-M   'P 1'
#
loop_
_entity.id
_entity.type
_entity.pdbx_description
1 polymer ?
#
loop_
_entity_poly.entity_id
_entity_poly.type
_entity_poly.pdbx_seq_one_letter_code
_entity_poly.pdbx_strand_id
1 'polypeptide(L)'
;MELKLDPEWLHHCLKLLGIGGSILILWNGVCDLIYGYSPTLSGTEYFSRSVITVVLTAGGHPHWMVMLAQTAGWLYPLFALTYFHWWIGMRRAGFWLATLPILLLVYAVVMIGGIQHAGFAFLSVLEQAKAVVGSGDPTFFALANRYIIEHFFMGDLTAIVALSAGAFLLAVGIMSGRTIYPRWFVIVSPLGTMIVTMMVAAALPAPYAGYVLAPFGTWIMLVPNIAGTIWLWNHLDSLAADLVSASD
;
A
#
# COMPACT_ATOMS: atom_id res chain seq x y z
N MET A 1 -3.79 27.77 14.49
CA MET A 1 -3.60 28.24 13.11
C MET A 1 -4.64 27.53 12.26
N GLU A 2 -5.70 28.22 11.88
CA GLU A 2 -6.78 27.65 11.06
C GLU A 2 -6.43 27.78 9.59
N LEU A 3 -6.42 26.66 8.88
CA LEU A 3 -6.13 26.63 7.46
C LEU A 3 -7.45 26.78 6.69
N LYS A 4 -7.77 27.98 6.21
CA LYS A 4 -8.90 28.20 5.30
C LYS A 4 -8.51 27.69 3.91
N LEU A 5 -9.16 26.62 3.46
CA LEU A 5 -8.98 26.06 2.12
C LEU A 5 -10.05 26.63 1.19
N ASP A 6 -9.62 27.15 0.05
CA ASP A 6 -10.52 27.52 -1.04
C ASP A 6 -11.25 26.25 -1.55
N PRO A 7 -12.60 26.24 -1.57
CA PRO A 7 -13.38 25.09 -2.03
C PRO A 7 -13.06 24.66 -3.46
N GLU A 8 -12.80 25.61 -4.37
CA GLU A 8 -12.48 25.28 -5.76
C GLU A 8 -11.13 24.58 -5.86
N TRP A 9 -10.11 25.13 -5.19
CA TRP A 9 -8.81 24.50 -5.07
C TRP A 9 -8.91 23.09 -4.45
N LEU A 10 -9.65 22.95 -3.35
CA LEU A 10 -9.84 21.67 -2.67
C LEU A 10 -10.44 20.62 -3.61
N HIS A 11 -11.47 21.00 -4.37
CA HIS A 11 -12.11 20.12 -5.34
C HIS A 11 -11.12 19.66 -6.43
N HIS A 12 -10.29 20.55 -6.95
CA HIS A 12 -9.26 20.19 -7.93
C HIS A 12 -8.21 19.25 -7.33
N CYS A 13 -7.74 19.50 -6.12
CA CYS A 13 -6.79 18.63 -5.43
C CYS A 13 -7.34 17.22 -5.21
N LEU A 14 -8.59 17.10 -4.76
CA LEU A 14 -9.25 15.81 -4.58
C LEU A 14 -9.37 15.04 -5.90
N LYS A 15 -9.73 15.71 -7.00
CA LYS A 15 -9.77 15.07 -8.32
C LYS A 15 -8.41 14.60 -8.80
N LEU A 16 -7.40 15.46 -8.69
CA LEU A 16 -6.05 15.15 -9.14
C LEU A 16 -5.45 13.97 -8.36
N LEU A 17 -5.54 14.01 -7.04
CA LEU A 17 -5.03 12.95 -6.17
C LEU A 17 -5.86 11.66 -6.34
N GLY A 18 -7.17 11.77 -6.50
CA GLY A 18 -8.04 10.62 -6.65
C GLY A 18 -7.81 9.88 -7.97
N ILE A 19 -7.93 10.59 -9.10
CA ILE A 19 -7.80 10.01 -10.44
C ILE A 19 -6.33 9.72 -10.75
N GLY A 20 -5.46 10.73 -10.62
CA GLY A 20 -4.03 10.59 -10.88
C GLY A 20 -3.37 9.59 -9.94
N GLY A 21 -3.69 9.65 -8.64
CA GLY A 21 -3.20 8.67 -7.67
C GLY A 21 -3.64 7.25 -7.99
N SER A 22 -4.90 7.03 -8.39
CA SER A 22 -5.39 5.70 -8.78
C SER A 22 -4.64 5.11 -9.97
N ILE A 23 -4.33 5.93 -10.98
CA ILE A 23 -3.56 5.48 -12.15
C ILE A 23 -2.14 5.07 -11.74
N LEU A 24 -1.48 5.85 -10.90
CA LEU A 24 -0.12 5.54 -10.44
C LEU A 24 -0.10 4.32 -9.49
N ILE A 25 -1.14 4.16 -8.65
CA ILE A 25 -1.30 2.98 -7.80
C ILE A 25 -1.57 1.73 -8.67
N LEU A 26 -2.32 1.82 -9.76
CA LEU A 26 -2.48 0.71 -10.70
C LEU A 26 -1.15 0.29 -11.35
N TRP A 27 -0.29 1.27 -11.67
CA TRP A 27 1.08 0.96 -12.11
C TRP A 27 1.87 0.20 -11.03
N ASN A 28 1.71 0.55 -9.76
CA ASN A 28 2.27 -0.22 -8.64
C ASN A 28 1.84 -1.70 -8.71
N GLY A 29 0.56 -1.98 -9.00
CA GLY A 29 0.05 -3.35 -9.11
C GLY A 29 0.69 -4.15 -10.25
N VAL A 30 1.02 -3.50 -11.36
CA VAL A 30 1.79 -4.14 -12.44
C VAL A 30 3.19 -4.52 -11.95
N CYS A 31 3.84 -3.63 -11.20
CA CYS A 31 5.16 -3.89 -10.63
C CYS A 31 5.12 -4.98 -9.54
N ASP A 32 4.09 -5.00 -8.71
CA ASP A 32 3.87 -6.05 -7.72
C ASP A 32 3.73 -7.43 -8.37
N LEU A 33 3.02 -7.51 -9.51
CA LEU A 33 2.90 -8.75 -10.28
C LEU A 33 4.25 -9.23 -10.80
N ILE A 34 5.14 -8.33 -11.26
CA ILE A 34 6.49 -8.70 -11.69
C ILE A 34 7.30 -9.34 -10.55
N TYR A 35 7.09 -8.91 -9.30
CA TYR A 35 7.84 -9.45 -8.15
C TYR A 35 7.23 -10.72 -7.55
N GLY A 36 5.91 -10.73 -7.37
CA GLY A 36 5.23 -11.70 -6.52
C GLY A 36 4.29 -12.66 -7.25
N TYR A 37 4.04 -12.48 -8.55
CA TYR A 37 3.16 -13.38 -9.27
C TYR A 37 3.80 -14.76 -9.44
N SER A 38 3.03 -15.81 -9.15
CA SER A 38 3.36 -17.17 -9.49
C SER A 38 2.12 -17.87 -10.04
N PRO A 39 2.22 -18.51 -11.23
CA PRO A 39 1.12 -19.26 -11.80
C PRO A 39 0.85 -20.59 -11.08
N THR A 40 1.75 -21.01 -10.18
CA THR A 40 1.68 -22.32 -9.53
C THR A 40 1.22 -22.26 -8.07
N LEU A 41 1.21 -21.08 -7.45
CA LEU A 41 0.81 -20.94 -6.05
C LEU A 41 -0.69 -20.67 -5.93
N SER A 42 -1.36 -21.49 -5.13
CA SER A 42 -2.72 -21.27 -4.65
C SER A 42 -2.76 -20.23 -3.52
N GLY A 43 -3.96 -19.77 -3.16
CA GLY A 43 -4.17 -18.76 -2.13
C GLY A 43 -3.48 -19.05 -0.80
N THR A 44 -3.58 -20.28 -0.30
CA THR A 44 -2.98 -20.69 0.97
C THR A 44 -1.45 -20.80 0.88
N GLU A 45 -0.92 -21.19 -0.28
CA GLU A 45 0.53 -21.32 -0.49
C GLU A 45 1.25 -19.99 -0.52
N TYR A 46 0.56 -18.90 -0.88
CA TYR A 46 1.08 -17.54 -0.77
C TYR A 46 1.34 -17.11 0.70
N PHE A 47 0.70 -17.75 1.68
CA PHE A 47 0.97 -17.54 3.11
C PHE A 47 2.02 -18.51 3.67
N SER A 48 2.70 -19.26 2.80
CA SER A 48 3.76 -20.20 3.16
C SER A 48 5.14 -19.69 2.76
N ARG A 49 6.20 -20.46 3.06
CA ARG A 49 7.57 -20.11 2.63
C ARG A 49 7.76 -20.10 1.11
N SER A 50 6.86 -20.70 0.34
CA SER A 50 6.94 -20.75 -1.12
C SER A 50 6.95 -19.36 -1.76
N VAL A 51 6.26 -18.37 -1.17
CA VAL A 51 6.24 -16.99 -1.68
C VAL A 51 7.63 -16.34 -1.62
N ILE A 52 8.44 -16.69 -0.62
CA ILE A 52 9.79 -16.15 -0.46
C ILE A 52 10.65 -16.58 -1.64
N THR A 53 10.51 -17.83 -2.10
CA THR A 53 11.23 -18.31 -3.29
C THR A 53 10.83 -17.56 -4.56
N VAL A 54 9.54 -17.26 -4.73
CA VAL A 54 9.05 -16.46 -5.87
C VAL A 54 9.72 -15.08 -5.87
N VAL A 55 9.72 -14.40 -4.73
CA VAL A 55 10.32 -13.07 -4.57
C VAL A 55 11.85 -13.09 -4.79
N LEU A 56 12.56 -14.04 -4.16
CA LEU A 56 14.02 -14.15 -4.28
C LEU A 56 14.47 -14.41 -5.72
N THR A 57 13.68 -15.17 -6.48
CA THR A 57 13.97 -15.47 -7.89
C THR A 57 13.34 -14.47 -8.85
N ALA A 58 12.52 -13.53 -8.35
CA ALA A 58 11.60 -12.70 -9.14
C ALA A 58 10.86 -13.51 -10.21
N GLY A 59 10.43 -14.74 -9.88
CA GLY A 59 9.78 -15.65 -10.83
C GLY A 59 10.60 -15.99 -12.09
N GLY A 60 11.92 -15.76 -12.09
CA GLY A 60 12.78 -15.92 -13.26
C GLY A 60 12.70 -14.77 -14.28
N HIS A 61 12.11 -13.63 -13.91
CA HIS A 61 12.06 -12.45 -14.77
C HIS A 61 13.45 -11.88 -15.05
N PRO A 62 13.68 -11.30 -16.26
CA PRO A 62 14.96 -10.72 -16.60
C PRO A 62 15.25 -9.45 -15.77
N HIS A 63 16.53 -9.19 -15.49
CA HIS A 63 16.97 -8.09 -14.61
C HIS A 63 16.36 -6.72 -14.96
N TRP A 64 16.26 -6.39 -16.26
CA TRP A 64 15.68 -5.11 -16.69
C TRP A 64 14.21 -4.94 -16.30
N MET A 65 13.45 -6.04 -16.23
CA MET A 65 12.05 -6.03 -15.83
C MET A 65 11.92 -5.82 -14.32
N VAL A 66 12.83 -6.41 -13.53
CA VAL A 66 12.96 -6.13 -12.09
C VAL A 66 13.34 -4.66 -11.84
N MET A 67 14.31 -4.12 -12.58
CA MET A 67 14.65 -2.68 -12.49
C MET A 67 13.45 -1.78 -12.84
N LEU A 68 12.65 -2.15 -13.85
CA LEU A 68 11.44 -1.42 -14.18
C LEU A 68 10.43 -1.46 -13.02
N ALA A 69 10.21 -2.64 -12.42
CA ALA A 69 9.31 -2.80 -11.28
C ALA A 69 9.76 -2.02 -10.02
N GLN A 70 11.06 -1.82 -9.85
CA GLN A 70 11.62 -0.99 -8.79
C GLN A 70 11.18 0.48 -8.89
N THR A 71 10.93 1.00 -10.11
CA THR A 71 10.56 2.41 -10.31
C THR A 71 9.25 2.79 -9.64
N ALA A 72 8.32 1.84 -9.46
CA ALA A 72 7.09 2.09 -8.69
C ALA A 72 7.39 2.48 -7.23
N GLY A 73 8.49 1.97 -6.65
CA GLY A 73 8.98 2.36 -5.32
C GLY A 73 9.22 3.87 -5.18
N TRP A 74 9.63 4.55 -6.26
CA TRP A 74 9.88 5.99 -6.25
C TRP A 74 8.61 6.84 -6.20
N LEU A 75 7.46 6.24 -6.50
CA LEU A 75 6.16 6.92 -6.53
C LEU A 75 5.44 6.88 -5.18
N TYR A 76 5.94 6.14 -4.19
CA TYR A 76 5.30 6.02 -2.87
C TYR A 76 5.10 7.32 -2.11
N PRO A 77 6.00 8.34 -2.18
CA PRO A 77 5.70 9.66 -1.65
C PRO A 77 4.45 10.29 -2.28
N LEU A 78 4.20 10.05 -3.57
CA LEU A 78 2.99 10.50 -4.27
C LEU A 78 1.77 9.68 -3.86
N PHE A 79 1.92 8.36 -3.67
CA PHE A 79 0.85 7.51 -3.14
C PHE A 79 0.41 7.96 -1.75
N ALA A 80 1.36 8.34 -0.89
CA ALA A 80 1.07 8.85 0.43
C ALA A 80 0.22 10.13 0.42
N LEU A 81 0.32 10.97 -0.62
CA LEU A 81 -0.54 12.15 -0.76
C LEU A 81 -2.02 11.79 -0.92
N THR A 82 -2.35 10.57 -1.37
CA THR A 82 -3.75 10.13 -1.48
C THR A 82 -4.46 10.05 -0.12
N TYR A 83 -3.72 9.89 0.98
CA TYR A 83 -4.29 9.94 2.33
C TYR A 83 -4.80 11.33 2.74
N PHE A 84 -4.51 12.37 1.95
CA PHE A 84 -5.15 13.67 2.15
C PHE A 84 -6.68 13.59 2.09
N HIS A 85 -7.25 12.79 1.18
CA HIS A 85 -8.69 12.50 1.12
C HIS A 85 -9.19 11.92 2.43
N TRP A 86 -8.47 10.92 2.93
CA TRP A 86 -8.82 10.24 4.15
C TRP A 86 -8.74 11.18 5.35
N TRP A 87 -7.69 11.99 5.45
CA TRP A 87 -7.59 13.01 6.49
C TRP A 87 -8.78 13.98 6.45
N ILE A 88 -9.17 14.49 5.29
CA ILE A 88 -10.33 15.38 5.15
C ILE A 88 -11.60 14.75 5.71
N GLY A 89 -11.88 13.49 5.34
CA GLY A 89 -13.09 12.83 5.80
C GLY A 89 -13.05 12.38 7.27
N MET A 90 -11.85 12.14 7.80
CA MET A 90 -11.68 11.66 9.17
C MET A 90 -11.57 12.80 10.19
N ARG A 91 -11.06 13.98 9.82
CA ARG A 91 -10.57 15.04 10.74
C ARG A 91 -11.51 15.41 11.90
N ARG A 92 -12.83 15.31 11.71
CA ARG A 92 -13.82 15.56 12.76
C ARG A 92 -13.67 14.62 13.98
N ALA A 93 -13.08 13.45 13.80
CA ALA A 93 -12.83 12.50 14.88
C ALA A 93 -11.65 12.91 15.79
N GLY A 94 -10.96 14.01 15.48
CA GLY A 94 -9.86 14.55 16.29
C GLY A 94 -8.52 13.83 16.08
N PHE A 95 -7.49 14.26 16.82
CA PHE A 95 -6.11 13.80 16.58
C PHE A 95 -5.95 12.28 16.64
N TRP A 96 -6.48 11.63 17.69
CA TRP A 96 -6.26 10.20 17.96
C TRP A 96 -6.95 9.26 16.97
N LEU A 97 -8.11 9.66 16.45
CA LEU A 97 -8.93 8.83 15.55
C LEU A 97 -8.90 9.30 14.09
N ALA A 98 -8.28 10.44 13.80
CA ALA A 98 -8.12 10.97 12.45
C ALA A 98 -6.66 11.19 12.09
N THR A 99 -5.98 12.13 12.73
CA THR A 99 -4.63 12.54 12.33
C THR A 99 -3.59 11.44 12.54
N LEU A 100 -3.51 10.87 13.74
CA LEU A 100 -2.52 9.83 14.06
C LEU A 100 -2.66 8.60 13.14
N PRO A 101 -3.87 8.03 12.93
CA PRO A 101 -4.03 6.89 12.01
C PRO A 101 -3.56 7.20 10.59
N ILE A 102 -3.86 8.40 10.09
CA ILE A 102 -3.41 8.84 8.76
C ILE A 102 -1.89 8.97 8.70
N LEU A 103 -1.25 9.56 9.72
CA LEU A 103 0.20 9.68 9.77
C LEU A 103 0.88 8.31 9.81
N LEU A 104 0.33 7.35 10.55
CA LEU A 104 0.81 5.96 10.58
C LEU A 104 0.71 5.30 9.21
N LEU A 105 -0.41 5.51 8.50
CA LEU A 105 -0.61 4.96 7.15
C LEU A 105 0.30 5.62 6.09
N VAL A 106 0.50 6.94 6.18
CA VAL A 106 1.47 7.67 5.34
C VAL A 106 2.88 7.13 5.59
N TYR A 107 3.29 7.00 6.85
CA TYR A 107 4.57 6.43 7.22
C TYR A 107 4.72 5.00 6.67
N ALA A 108 3.72 4.15 6.90
CA ALA A 108 3.73 2.78 6.42
C ALA A 108 3.90 2.70 4.90
N VAL A 109 3.15 3.49 4.13
CA VAL A 109 3.26 3.55 2.67
C VAL A 109 4.66 3.98 2.25
N VAL A 110 5.20 5.08 2.78
CA VAL A 110 6.56 5.53 2.43
C VAL A 110 7.62 4.47 2.76
N MET A 111 7.47 3.79 3.91
CA MET A 111 8.37 2.70 4.30
C MET A 111 8.25 1.48 3.38
N ILE A 112 7.03 1.08 3.00
CA ILE A 112 6.79 0.00 2.03
C ILE A 112 7.46 0.31 0.70
N GLY A 113 7.36 1.53 0.18
CA GLY A 113 8.03 1.90 -1.07
C GLY A 113 9.55 1.76 -1.01
N GLY A 114 10.14 2.22 0.10
CA GLY A 114 11.58 2.13 0.32
C GLY A 114 12.07 0.71 0.57
N ILE A 115 11.33 -0.10 1.32
CA ILE A 115 11.77 -1.43 1.76
C ILE A 115 11.29 -2.54 0.85
N GLN A 116 10.02 -2.57 0.45
CA GLN A 116 9.50 -3.65 -0.39
C GLN A 116 9.96 -3.51 -1.84
N HIS A 117 9.69 -2.40 -2.54
CA HIS A 117 10.07 -2.30 -3.96
C HIS A 117 11.59 -2.24 -4.18
N ALA A 118 12.32 -1.45 -3.39
CA ALA A 118 13.77 -1.45 -3.50
C ALA A 118 14.39 -2.73 -2.92
N GLY A 119 13.86 -3.24 -1.81
CA GLY A 119 14.36 -4.46 -1.19
C GLY A 119 14.10 -5.72 -2.00
N PHE A 120 12.95 -5.86 -2.69
CA PHE A 120 12.71 -6.96 -3.62
C PHE A 120 13.70 -6.94 -4.79
N ALA A 121 14.02 -5.75 -5.33
CA ALA A 121 15.09 -5.63 -6.31
C ALA A 121 16.42 -6.13 -5.73
N PHE A 122 16.83 -5.67 -4.54
CA PHE A 122 18.07 -6.12 -3.89
C PHE A 122 18.10 -7.62 -3.54
N LEU A 123 16.98 -8.18 -3.09
CA LEU A 123 16.84 -9.61 -2.80
C LEU A 123 17.09 -10.46 -4.04
N SER A 124 16.66 -9.99 -5.21
CA SER A 124 16.85 -10.70 -6.48
C SER A 124 18.26 -10.54 -7.09
N VAL A 125 18.96 -9.44 -6.80
CA VAL A 125 20.26 -9.10 -7.40
C VAL A 125 21.31 -10.16 -7.11
N LEU A 126 21.34 -10.70 -5.89
CA LEU A 126 22.39 -11.64 -5.50
C LEU A 126 22.31 -12.97 -6.25
N GLU A 127 21.11 -13.54 -6.39
CA GLU A 127 20.89 -14.77 -7.17
C GLU A 127 21.10 -14.53 -8.67
N GLN A 128 20.70 -13.37 -9.20
CA GLN A 128 20.97 -13.01 -10.59
C GLN A 128 22.47 -12.83 -10.87
N ALA A 129 23.21 -12.18 -9.97
CA ALA A 129 24.66 -12.01 -10.11
C ALA A 129 25.38 -13.36 -10.03
N LYS A 130 24.96 -14.25 -9.13
CA LYS A 130 25.49 -15.61 -9.03
C LYS A 130 25.31 -16.39 -10.33
N ALA A 131 24.15 -16.27 -10.97
CA ALA A 131 23.85 -16.94 -12.25
C ALA A 131 24.71 -16.42 -13.42
N VAL A 132 25.11 -15.15 -13.41
CA VAL A 132 25.86 -14.51 -14.52
C VAL A 132 27.38 -14.63 -14.34
N VAL A 133 27.90 -14.38 -13.13
CA VAL A 133 29.36 -14.22 -12.91
C VAL A 133 30.03 -15.53 -12.50
N GLY A 134 29.26 -16.54 -12.05
CA GLY A 134 29.79 -17.85 -11.67
C GLY A 134 30.65 -17.86 -10.41
N SER A 135 30.57 -16.80 -9.57
CA SER A 135 31.29 -16.76 -8.29
C SER A 135 30.85 -17.93 -7.41
N GLY A 136 31.84 -18.68 -6.92
CA GLY A 136 31.65 -20.00 -6.31
C GLY A 136 31.81 -20.06 -4.80
N ASP A 137 31.89 -18.93 -4.08
CA ASP A 137 31.98 -18.95 -2.60
C ASP A 137 30.57 -19.04 -1.98
N PRO A 138 30.08 -20.24 -1.62
CA PRO A 138 28.74 -20.40 -1.05
C PRO A 138 28.60 -19.67 0.30
N THR A 139 29.72 -19.45 1.02
CA THR A 139 29.71 -18.79 2.33
C THR A 139 29.41 -17.31 2.18
N PHE A 140 30.07 -16.63 1.24
CA PHE A 140 29.80 -15.24 0.92
C PHE A 140 28.33 -15.04 0.53
N PHE A 141 27.81 -15.84 -0.41
CA PHE A 141 26.44 -15.72 -0.89
C PHE A 141 25.41 -16.00 0.22
N ALA A 142 25.64 -17.02 1.05
CA ALA A 142 24.76 -17.33 2.17
C ALA A 142 24.74 -16.19 3.21
N LEU A 143 25.90 -15.61 3.52
CA LEU A 143 26.02 -14.51 4.48
C LEU A 143 25.40 -13.22 3.94
N ALA A 144 25.68 -12.88 2.69
CA ALA A 144 25.09 -11.72 2.02
C ALA A 144 23.56 -11.83 1.95
N ASN A 145 23.03 -12.98 1.53
CA ASN A 145 21.58 -13.20 1.49
C ASN A 145 20.94 -13.07 2.88
N ARG A 146 21.58 -13.66 3.91
CA ARG A 146 21.11 -13.53 5.29
C ARG A 146 21.04 -12.07 5.73
N TYR A 147 22.09 -11.27 5.51
CA TYR A 147 22.09 -9.87 5.90
C TYR A 147 21.05 -9.04 5.13
N ILE A 148 20.85 -9.30 3.83
CA ILE A 148 19.82 -8.63 3.05
C ILE A 148 18.44 -8.95 3.62
N ILE A 149 18.15 -10.23 3.91
CA ILE A 149 16.87 -10.66 4.50
C ILE A 149 16.66 -10.05 5.89
N GLU A 150 17.69 -10.02 6.75
CA GLU A 150 17.59 -9.43 8.09
C GLU A 150 17.23 -7.92 8.02
N HIS A 151 17.86 -7.17 7.12
CA HIS A 151 17.55 -5.75 6.91
C HIS A 151 16.15 -5.55 6.32
N PHE A 152 15.79 -6.37 5.33
CA PHE A 152 14.47 -6.36 4.73
C PHE A 152 13.39 -6.60 5.79
N PHE A 153 13.54 -7.65 6.60
CA PHE A 153 12.61 -8.01 7.66
C PHE A 153 12.45 -6.91 8.70
N MET A 154 13.56 -6.33 9.19
CA MET A 154 13.49 -5.26 10.20
C MET A 154 12.81 -4.00 9.65
N GLY A 155 13.10 -3.65 8.40
CA GLY A 155 12.40 -2.56 7.72
C GLY A 155 10.90 -2.84 7.62
N ASP A 156 10.54 -4.01 7.08
CA ASP A 156 9.16 -4.39 6.78
C ASP A 156 8.32 -4.52 8.07
N LEU A 157 8.91 -4.98 9.17
CA LEU A 157 8.25 -5.06 10.47
C LEU A 157 7.71 -3.69 10.93
N THR A 158 8.51 -2.63 10.79
CA THR A 158 8.07 -1.28 11.18
C THR A 158 6.91 -0.79 10.32
N ALA A 159 6.94 -1.10 9.03
CA ALA A 159 5.87 -0.76 8.10
C ALA A 159 4.59 -1.53 8.41
N ILE A 160 4.69 -2.84 8.69
CA ILE A 160 3.55 -3.70 9.05
C ILE A 160 2.89 -3.22 10.35
N VAL A 161 3.69 -2.89 11.37
CA VAL A 161 3.16 -2.39 12.65
C VAL A 161 2.41 -1.07 12.43
N ALA A 162 3.01 -0.12 11.70
CA ALA A 162 2.38 1.16 11.41
C ALA A 162 1.12 1.01 10.53
N LEU A 163 1.17 0.15 9.51
CA LEU A 163 0.02 -0.15 8.65
C LEU A 163 -1.12 -0.73 9.46
N SER A 164 -0.84 -1.75 10.28
CA SER A 164 -1.84 -2.45 11.08
C SER A 164 -2.48 -1.53 12.12
N ALA A 165 -1.66 -0.78 12.88
CA ALA A 165 -2.15 0.17 13.87
C ALA A 165 -2.93 1.32 13.22
N GLY A 166 -2.42 1.88 12.13
CA GLY A 166 -3.07 2.95 11.37
C GLY A 166 -4.41 2.50 10.78
N ALA A 167 -4.45 1.35 10.11
CA ALA A 167 -5.67 0.81 9.51
C ALA A 167 -6.72 0.46 10.57
N PHE A 168 -6.31 -0.12 11.70
CA PHE A 168 -7.20 -0.43 12.80
C PHE A 168 -7.79 0.83 13.44
N LEU A 169 -6.97 1.81 13.80
CA LEU A 169 -7.45 3.05 14.42
C LEU A 169 -8.31 3.88 13.45
N LEU A 170 -8.00 3.87 12.15
CA LEU A 170 -8.83 4.49 11.11
C LEU A 170 -10.22 3.84 11.08
N ALA A 171 -10.28 2.51 11.09
CA ALA A 171 -11.54 1.77 11.14
C ALA A 171 -12.35 2.09 12.40
N VAL A 172 -11.71 2.17 13.58
CA VAL A 172 -12.34 2.62 14.82
C VAL A 172 -12.88 4.05 14.68
N GLY A 173 -12.12 4.95 14.05
CA GLY A 173 -12.54 6.31 13.77
C GLY A 173 -13.82 6.37 12.92
N ILE A 174 -13.88 5.60 11.82
CA ILE A 174 -15.09 5.49 10.97
C ILE A 174 -16.27 4.94 11.78
N MET A 175 -16.06 3.86 12.53
CA MET A 175 -17.10 3.20 13.31
C MET A 175 -17.66 4.06 14.44
N SER A 176 -16.85 4.98 14.98
CA SER A 176 -17.28 5.93 16.00
C SER A 176 -18.42 6.85 15.54
N GLY A 177 -18.60 7.03 14.22
CA GLY A 177 -19.58 7.94 13.64
C GLY A 177 -19.21 9.42 13.78
N ARG A 178 -17.97 9.72 14.19
CA ARG A 178 -17.43 11.08 14.32
C ARG A 178 -16.76 11.58 13.04
N THR A 179 -16.91 10.85 11.95
CA THR A 179 -16.33 11.16 10.62
C THR A 179 -17.44 11.53 9.66
N ILE A 180 -17.12 12.11 8.50
CA ILE A 180 -18.14 12.28 7.45
C ILE A 180 -18.47 10.96 6.75
N TYR A 181 -17.58 9.97 6.86
CA TYR A 181 -17.80 8.64 6.32
C TYR A 181 -18.86 7.91 7.14
N PRO A 182 -19.80 7.22 6.49
CA PRO A 182 -20.77 6.37 7.17
C PRO A 182 -20.08 5.13 7.73
N ARG A 183 -20.66 4.48 8.74
CA ARG A 183 -20.03 3.32 9.40
C ARG A 183 -19.70 2.17 8.44
N TRP A 184 -20.54 1.93 7.43
CA TRP A 184 -20.29 0.87 6.44
C TRP A 184 -19.02 1.10 5.60
N PHE A 185 -18.53 2.35 5.54
CA PHE A 185 -17.33 2.72 4.80
C PHE A 185 -16.08 2.03 5.31
N VAL A 186 -16.13 1.43 6.52
CA VAL A 186 -15.06 0.56 7.04
C VAL A 186 -14.73 -0.60 6.09
N ILE A 187 -15.70 -1.10 5.31
CA ILE A 187 -15.50 -2.20 4.34
C ILE A 187 -14.51 -1.79 3.24
N VAL A 188 -14.58 -0.54 2.78
CA VAL A 188 -13.71 0.02 1.74
C VAL A 188 -12.52 0.80 2.32
N SER A 189 -12.33 0.75 3.64
CA SER A 189 -11.12 1.26 4.30
C SER A 189 -9.92 0.34 4.03
N PRO A 190 -8.67 0.76 4.34
CA PRO A 190 -7.50 -0.11 4.24
C PRO A 190 -7.67 -1.44 5.00
N LEU A 191 -8.24 -1.42 6.22
CA LEU A 191 -8.46 -2.64 7.00
C LEU A 191 -9.50 -3.56 6.33
N GLY A 192 -10.63 -3.00 5.90
CA GLY A 192 -11.68 -3.77 5.22
C GLY A 192 -11.18 -4.38 3.91
N THR A 193 -10.48 -3.59 3.11
CA THR A 193 -9.86 -4.03 1.86
C THR A 193 -8.85 -5.16 2.10
N MET A 194 -8.00 -5.02 3.13
CA MET A 194 -7.04 -6.07 3.51
C MET A 194 -7.76 -7.39 3.84
N ILE A 195 -8.77 -7.35 4.72
CA ILE A 195 -9.52 -8.54 5.14
C ILE A 195 -10.21 -9.19 3.93
N VAL A 196 -10.93 -8.42 3.12
CA VAL A 196 -11.64 -8.92 1.94
C VAL A 196 -10.68 -9.52 0.92
N THR A 197 -9.57 -8.84 0.64
CA THR A 197 -8.55 -9.33 -0.31
C THR A 197 -7.95 -10.65 0.17
N MET A 198 -7.58 -10.75 1.45
CA MET A 198 -7.05 -11.99 2.02
C MET A 198 -8.06 -13.14 1.96
N MET A 199 -9.33 -12.89 2.31
CA MET A 199 -10.38 -13.90 2.26
C MET A 199 -10.63 -14.40 0.83
N VAL A 200 -10.79 -13.48 -0.12
CA VAL A 200 -10.99 -13.82 -1.54
C VAL A 200 -9.79 -14.61 -2.05
N ALA A 201 -8.59 -14.12 -1.81
CA ALA A 201 -7.38 -14.77 -2.27
C ALA A 201 -7.17 -16.17 -1.71
N ALA A 202 -7.37 -16.36 -0.40
CA ALA A 202 -7.21 -17.66 0.26
C ALA A 202 -8.15 -18.73 -0.33
N ALA A 203 -9.30 -18.32 -0.88
CA ALA A 203 -10.25 -19.20 -1.53
C ALA A 203 -9.95 -19.47 -3.02
N LEU A 204 -9.02 -18.72 -3.64
CA LEU A 204 -8.72 -18.86 -5.06
C LEU A 204 -7.65 -19.94 -5.31
N PRO A 205 -7.81 -20.76 -6.35
CA PRO A 205 -6.76 -21.66 -6.81
C PRO A 205 -5.71 -20.88 -7.61
N ALA A 206 -4.57 -21.54 -7.87
CA ALA A 206 -3.63 -21.08 -8.88
C ALA A 206 -4.30 -21.08 -10.28
N PRO A 207 -3.98 -20.16 -11.19
CA PRO A 207 -3.09 -19.00 -11.02
C PRO A 207 -3.79 -17.75 -10.47
N TYR A 208 -5.10 -17.82 -10.22
CA TYR A 208 -5.93 -16.65 -9.89
C TYR A 208 -5.57 -16.01 -8.56
N ALA A 209 -5.14 -16.80 -7.58
CA ALA A 209 -4.64 -16.29 -6.32
C ALA A 209 -3.50 -15.27 -6.50
N GLY A 210 -2.58 -15.52 -7.45
CA GLY A 210 -1.46 -14.63 -7.72
C GLY A 210 -1.89 -13.26 -8.25
N TYR A 211 -2.96 -13.18 -9.06
CA TYR A 211 -3.50 -11.91 -9.54
C TYR A 211 -4.13 -11.07 -8.41
N VAL A 212 -4.47 -11.68 -7.28
CA VAL A 212 -5.04 -10.99 -6.12
C VAL A 212 -3.96 -10.68 -5.08
N LEU A 213 -3.11 -11.66 -4.72
CA LEU A 213 -2.14 -11.53 -3.63
C LEU A 213 -0.84 -10.85 -4.00
N ALA A 214 -0.35 -11.01 -5.23
CA ALA A 214 0.86 -10.31 -5.63
C ALA A 214 0.66 -8.77 -5.51
N PRO A 215 -0.41 -8.17 -6.09
CA PRO A 215 -0.72 -6.76 -5.91
C PRO A 215 -1.46 -6.44 -4.60
N PHE A 216 -1.21 -7.18 -3.51
CA PHE A 216 -1.89 -6.95 -2.23
C PHE A 216 -1.72 -5.51 -1.72
N GLY A 217 -0.50 -4.97 -1.77
CA GLY A 217 -0.20 -3.59 -1.40
C GLY A 217 -0.97 -2.57 -2.27
N THR A 218 -1.14 -2.88 -3.55
CA THR A 218 -1.92 -2.06 -4.47
C THR A 218 -3.40 -1.99 -4.09
N TRP A 219 -4.02 -3.12 -3.74
CA TRP A 219 -5.46 -3.12 -3.40
C TRP A 219 -5.76 -2.27 -2.17
N ILE A 220 -4.95 -2.40 -1.11
CA ILE A 220 -5.13 -1.64 0.14
C ILE A 220 -4.94 -0.14 -0.02
N MET A 221 -4.34 0.33 -1.12
CA MET A 221 -4.25 1.75 -1.47
C MET A 221 -5.34 2.16 -2.46
N LEU A 222 -5.56 1.36 -3.50
CA LEU A 222 -6.43 1.69 -4.63
C LEU A 222 -7.90 1.76 -4.23
N VAL A 223 -8.41 0.72 -3.56
CA VAL A 223 -9.84 0.67 -3.19
C VAL A 223 -10.19 1.81 -2.23
N PRO A 224 -9.42 2.06 -1.16
CA PRO A 224 -9.65 3.21 -0.29
C PRO A 224 -9.54 4.56 -1.00
N ASN A 225 -8.58 4.73 -1.91
CA ASN A 225 -8.43 5.98 -2.66
C ASN A 225 -9.66 6.25 -3.54
N ILE A 226 -10.05 5.28 -4.38
CA ILE A 226 -11.22 5.41 -5.27
C ILE A 226 -12.48 5.69 -4.45
N ALA A 227 -12.73 4.89 -3.40
CA ALA A 227 -13.91 5.06 -2.56
C ALA A 227 -13.94 6.42 -1.88
N GLY A 228 -12.81 6.84 -1.29
CA GLY A 228 -12.64 8.14 -0.63
C GLY A 228 -12.89 9.30 -1.59
N THR A 229 -12.29 9.26 -2.79
CA THR A 229 -12.50 10.27 -3.83
C THR A 229 -13.96 10.36 -4.25
N ILE A 230 -14.61 9.24 -4.57
CA ILE A 230 -16.02 9.22 -5.00
C ILE A 230 -16.91 9.76 -3.87
N TRP A 231 -16.67 9.33 -2.63
CA TRP A 231 -17.46 9.78 -1.47
C TRP A 231 -17.34 11.29 -1.27
N LEU A 232 -16.11 11.80 -1.21
CA LEU A 232 -15.85 13.22 -0.99
C LEU A 232 -16.39 14.08 -2.12
N TRP A 233 -16.28 13.63 -3.37
CA TRP A 233 -16.84 14.33 -4.52
C TRP A 233 -18.34 14.54 -4.34
N ASN A 234 -19.08 13.48 -4.03
CA ASN A 234 -20.54 13.54 -3.91
C ASN A 234 -21.04 14.28 -2.66
N HIS A 235 -20.15 14.63 -1.72
CA HIS A 235 -20.50 15.26 -0.44
C HIS A 235 -19.74 16.57 -0.19
N LEU A 236 -19.15 17.18 -1.23
CA LEU A 236 -18.37 18.42 -1.14
C LEU A 236 -19.15 19.58 -0.51
N ASP A 237 -20.44 19.71 -0.80
CA ASP A 237 -21.28 20.79 -0.25
C ASP A 237 -21.42 20.68 1.28
N SER A 238 -21.56 19.45 1.80
CA SER A 238 -21.60 19.21 3.24
C SER A 238 -20.27 19.56 3.92
N LEU A 239 -19.15 19.27 3.24
CA LEU A 239 -17.80 19.60 3.68
C LEU A 239 -17.54 21.10 3.72
N ALA A 240 -18.04 21.85 2.74
CA ALA A 240 -17.89 23.31 2.68
C ALA A 240 -18.56 23.98 3.88
N ALA A 241 -19.77 23.53 4.26
CA ALA A 241 -20.44 24.02 5.46
C ALA A 241 -19.62 23.74 6.73
N ASP A 242 -19.05 22.54 6.84
CA ASP A 242 -18.24 22.13 8.01
C ASP A 242 -16.88 22.83 8.09
N LEU A 243 -16.27 23.13 6.94
CA LEU A 243 -15.04 23.93 6.83
C LEU A 243 -15.25 25.35 7.33
N VAL A 244 -16.46 25.88 7.09
CA VAL A 244 -16.83 27.24 7.46
C VAL A 244 -17.30 27.31 8.91
N SER A 245 -18.03 26.31 9.43
CA SER A 245 -18.62 26.35 10.78
C SER A 245 -17.66 26.06 11.94
N ALA A 246 -16.44 25.58 11.67
CA ALA A 246 -15.44 25.36 12.71
C ALA A 246 -14.71 26.65 13.14
N SER A 247 -15.21 27.83 12.70
CA SER A 247 -14.61 29.15 12.89
C SER A 247 -15.17 29.98 14.05
N ASP A 248 -16.06 29.41 14.88
CA ASP A 248 -16.74 30.08 15.99
C ASP A 248 -16.39 29.41 17.33
#